data_AF-A0A853EK81-F1
#
_entry.id   AF-A0A853EK81-F1
#
_cell.length_a   1.000
_cell.length_b   1.000
_cell.length_c   1.000
_cell.angle_alpha   90.00
_cell.angle_beta   90.00
_cell.angle_gamma   90.00
#
_symmetry.space_group_name_H-M   'P 1'
#
loop_
_entity.id
_entity.type
_entity.pdbx_description
1 polymer ?
#
loop_
_entity_poly.entity_id
_entity_poly.type
_entity_poly.pdbx_seq_one_letter_code
_entity_poly.pdbx_strand_id
1 'polypeptide(L)'
;MLNETAAPEPANPTLALLRERRSVRAFTGEHVPADDLHQILLATRQAPSSINAQGLSLVVVRDPQRIKAIAQIAGGQPQVAGADVVVVFVVDYHRTGLAAQWHGREQVAHRSAEGVLVGAVDAGIALATFQTAAHSLGYATTAIGGIRNDPAGLIELLGLPEHTFPVVATTLGVADPDRLPRVKPRMPLESYAMEERYDARAVEEGARAYDQALRAWWDEQGMEEMGTWSQETSRIYSTYYFPTVAATYQAQGLRFLDGPQGPEDPGSDGAPDSRAEA
;
A
#
# COMPACT_ATOMS: atom_id res chain seq x y z
N MET A 1 15.84 27.74 -13.57
CA MET A 1 16.11 27.44 -12.14
C MET A 1 14.84 27.76 -11.39
N LEU A 2 14.05 26.75 -11.05
CA LEU A 2 12.96 26.95 -10.10
C LEU A 2 13.62 27.28 -8.77
N ASN A 3 13.27 28.44 -8.20
CA ASN A 3 13.66 28.82 -6.85
C ASN A 3 13.03 27.78 -5.91
N GLU A 4 13.77 26.73 -5.58
CA GLU A 4 13.52 25.96 -4.36
C GLU A 4 13.79 26.93 -3.20
N THR A 5 12.77 27.67 -2.80
CA THR A 5 12.72 28.09 -1.40
C THR A 5 12.68 26.78 -0.63
N ALA A 6 13.81 26.45 0.02
CA ALA A 6 13.94 25.22 0.77
C ALA A 6 12.69 25.04 1.64
N ALA A 7 11.98 23.92 1.44
CA ALA A 7 10.75 23.66 2.17
C ALA A 7 11.02 23.82 3.67
N PRO A 8 10.16 24.52 4.42
CA PRO A 8 10.42 24.87 5.81
C PRO A 8 10.75 23.62 6.63
N GLU A 9 11.56 23.74 7.68
CA GLU A 9 11.86 22.62 8.57
C GLU A 9 10.58 21.95 9.09
N PRO A 10 10.54 20.60 9.20
CA PRO A 10 9.37 19.90 9.70
C PRO A 10 9.06 20.32 11.14
N ALA A 11 7.80 20.66 11.41
CA ALA A 11 7.39 21.20 12.70
C ALA A 11 7.44 20.18 13.87
N ASN A 12 7.56 18.88 13.58
CA ASN A 12 7.65 17.82 14.59
C ASN A 12 8.34 16.55 14.04
N PRO A 13 8.72 15.60 14.91
CA PRO A 13 9.40 14.37 14.48
C PRO A 13 8.58 13.51 13.51
N THR A 14 7.26 13.45 13.63
CA THR A 14 6.41 12.68 12.71
C THR A 14 6.47 13.25 11.30
N LEU A 15 6.42 14.58 11.15
CA LEU A 15 6.58 15.24 9.85
C LEU A 15 7.99 15.01 9.27
N ALA A 16 9.02 14.98 10.11
CA ALA A 16 10.37 14.65 9.68
C ALA A 16 10.44 13.20 9.14
N LEU A 17 9.92 12.23 9.89
CA LEU A 17 9.87 10.81 9.48
C LEU A 17 9.15 10.62 8.14
N LEU A 18 8.01 11.29 7.94
CA LEU A 18 7.25 11.21 6.69
C LEU A 18 8.01 11.81 5.50
N ARG A 19 8.75 12.91 5.70
CA ARG A 19 9.55 13.56 4.65
C ARG A 19 10.84 12.81 4.31
N GLU A 20 11.44 12.13 5.27
CA GLU A 20 12.65 11.33 5.06
C GLU A 20 12.37 9.94 4.45
N ARG A 21 11.10 9.57 4.32
CA ARG A 21 10.65 8.26 3.84
C ARG A 21 11.27 7.92 2.48
N ARG A 22 11.93 6.77 2.44
CA ARG A 22 12.55 6.16 1.27
C ARG A 22 12.34 4.65 1.31
N SER A 23 12.22 4.02 0.13
CA SER A 23 12.11 2.56 0.03
C SER A 23 13.48 1.93 0.15
N VAL A 24 13.73 1.19 1.23
CA VAL A 24 15.00 0.48 1.45
C VAL A 24 14.93 -0.94 0.93
N ARG A 25 15.95 -1.31 0.15
CA ARG A 25 16.01 -2.59 -0.59
C ARG A 25 17.22 -3.47 -0.21
N ALA A 26 18.02 -3.02 0.75
CA ALA A 26 19.16 -3.74 1.30
C ALA A 26 19.04 -3.72 2.83
N PHE A 27 19.19 -4.90 3.42
CA PHE A 27 19.02 -5.12 4.86
C PHE A 27 20.25 -5.83 5.42
N THR A 28 20.57 -5.61 6.70
CA THR A 28 21.75 -6.21 7.36
C THR A 28 21.58 -7.70 7.65
N GLY A 29 20.34 -8.20 7.63
CA GLY A 29 19.99 -9.56 8.05
C GLY A 29 19.72 -9.70 9.55
N GLU A 30 19.81 -8.61 10.31
CA GLU A 30 19.43 -8.58 11.72
C GLU A 30 17.92 -8.81 11.90
N HIS A 31 17.60 -9.54 12.97
CA HIS A 31 16.22 -9.85 13.32
C HIS A 31 15.50 -8.65 13.94
N VAL A 32 14.27 -8.41 13.50
CA VAL A 32 13.35 -7.50 14.17
C VAL A 32 12.85 -8.20 15.44
N PRO A 33 13.03 -7.61 16.64
CA PRO A 33 12.49 -8.15 17.88
C PRO A 33 10.98 -8.34 17.80
N ALA A 34 10.48 -9.41 18.45
CA ALA A 34 9.05 -9.70 18.44
C ALA A 34 8.21 -8.58 19.07
N ASP A 35 8.75 -7.93 20.11
CA ASP A 35 8.08 -6.82 20.81
C ASP A 35 7.92 -5.60 19.89
N ASP A 36 8.96 -5.24 19.14
CA ASP A 36 8.90 -4.12 18.20
C ASP A 36 7.93 -4.40 17.05
N LEU A 37 7.97 -5.60 16.48
CA LEU A 37 7.00 -6.04 15.48
C LEU A 37 5.57 -5.96 16.04
N HIS A 38 5.37 -6.37 17.29
CA HIS A 38 4.07 -6.29 17.93
C HIS A 38 3.60 -4.82 18.10
N GLN A 39 4.48 -3.90 18.50
CA GLN A 39 4.15 -2.47 18.57
C GLN A 39 3.73 -1.90 17.20
N ILE A 40 4.46 -2.26 16.13
CA ILE A 40 4.15 -1.85 14.76
C ILE A 40 2.76 -2.36 14.35
N LEU A 41 2.45 -3.62 14.64
CA LEU A 41 1.15 -4.22 14.32
C LEU A 41 0.01 -3.58 15.12
N LEU A 42 0.23 -3.28 16.41
CA LEU A 42 -0.75 -2.57 17.23
C LEU A 42 -1.03 -1.17 16.69
N ALA A 43 0.00 -0.41 16.30
CA ALA A 43 -0.16 0.89 15.68
C ALA A 43 -0.91 0.80 14.34
N THR A 44 -0.57 -0.20 13.52
CA THR A 44 -1.23 -0.46 12.24
C THR A 44 -2.72 -0.78 12.40
N ARG A 45 -3.09 -1.53 13.44
CA ARG A 45 -4.49 -1.86 13.74
C ARG A 45 -5.35 -0.63 14.05
N GLN A 46 -4.75 0.47 14.50
CA GLN A 46 -5.46 1.72 14.79
C GLN A 46 -5.74 2.56 13.53
N ALA A 47 -5.28 2.14 12.36
CA ALA A 47 -5.63 2.77 11.10
C ALA A 47 -7.16 2.84 10.93
N PRO A 48 -7.72 3.96 10.45
CA PRO A 48 -9.14 4.03 10.16
C PRO A 48 -9.52 3.04 9.05
N SER A 49 -10.74 2.50 9.13
CA SER A 49 -11.33 1.65 8.10
C SER A 49 -12.76 2.09 7.83
N SER A 50 -13.22 1.92 6.60
CA SER A 50 -14.59 2.28 6.21
C SER A 50 -15.60 1.61 7.14
N ILE A 51 -16.54 2.39 7.68
CA ILE A 51 -17.58 1.98 8.64
C ILE A 51 -17.07 1.20 9.88
N ASN A 52 -15.78 1.30 10.21
CA ASN A 52 -15.11 0.44 11.19
C ASN A 52 -15.25 -1.07 10.89
N ALA A 53 -15.44 -1.44 9.61
CA ALA A 53 -15.58 -2.82 9.18
C ALA A 53 -14.34 -3.66 9.49
N GLN A 54 -13.17 -3.01 9.60
CA GLN A 54 -11.89 -3.67 9.80
C GLN A 54 -11.72 -4.80 8.77
N GLY A 55 -12.04 -4.54 7.50
CA GLY A 55 -12.06 -5.52 6.41
C GLY A 55 -10.67 -5.90 5.89
N LEU A 56 -9.67 -5.89 6.77
CA LEU A 56 -8.28 -6.25 6.45
C LEU A 56 -7.75 -7.34 7.40
N SER A 57 -6.90 -8.18 6.84
CA SER A 57 -6.04 -9.10 7.56
C SER A 57 -4.58 -8.87 7.19
N LEU A 58 -3.68 -8.98 8.17
CA LEU A 58 -2.24 -8.93 7.96
C LEU A 58 -1.67 -10.34 8.17
N VAL A 59 -1.06 -10.90 7.13
CA VAL A 59 -0.31 -12.16 7.24
C VAL A 59 1.17 -11.82 7.43
N VAL A 60 1.67 -12.09 8.62
CA VAL A 60 3.06 -11.80 9.03
C VAL A 60 3.92 -13.03 8.79
N VAL A 61 4.90 -12.92 7.89
CA VAL A 61 5.74 -14.03 7.47
C VAL A 61 7.18 -13.78 7.91
N ARG A 62 7.70 -14.67 8.77
CA ARG A 62 9.11 -14.69 9.24
C ARG A 62 9.88 -15.93 8.81
N ASP A 63 9.19 -16.95 8.31
CA ASP A 63 9.84 -18.18 7.85
C ASP A 63 10.67 -17.89 6.58
N PRO A 64 12.00 -18.12 6.60
CA PRO A 64 12.86 -17.75 5.47
C PRO A 64 12.50 -18.47 4.16
N GLN A 65 11.98 -19.69 4.23
CA GLN A 65 11.57 -20.44 3.04
C GLN A 65 10.32 -19.84 2.41
N ARG A 66 9.33 -19.46 3.22
CA ARG A 66 8.14 -18.73 2.76
C ARG A 66 8.48 -17.34 2.25
N ILE A 67 9.36 -16.59 2.92
CA ILE A 67 9.82 -15.28 2.42
C ILE A 67 10.48 -15.42 1.04
N LYS A 68 11.34 -16.44 0.86
CA LYS A 68 11.94 -16.75 -0.44
C LYS A 68 10.89 -17.10 -1.49
N ALA A 69 9.86 -17.87 -1.15
CA ALA A 69 8.76 -18.18 -2.05
C ALA A 69 7.97 -16.92 -2.46
N ILE A 70 7.66 -16.03 -1.49
CA ILE A 70 7.02 -14.73 -1.76
C ILE A 70 7.91 -13.87 -2.67
N ALA A 71 9.24 -13.89 -2.48
CA ALA A 71 10.17 -13.17 -3.35
C ALA A 71 10.09 -13.67 -4.80
N GLN A 72 9.98 -14.99 -5.01
CA GLN A 72 9.81 -15.57 -6.36
C GLN A 72 8.49 -15.16 -6.98
N ILE A 73 7.38 -15.27 -6.24
CA ILE A 73 6.05 -14.78 -6.66
C ILE A 73 6.15 -13.31 -7.09
N ALA A 74 6.87 -12.50 -6.31
CA ALA A 74 7.06 -11.08 -6.57
C ALA A 74 8.04 -10.75 -7.72
N GLY A 75 8.43 -11.72 -8.55
CA GLY A 75 9.35 -11.52 -9.67
C GLY A 75 10.83 -11.60 -9.28
N GLY A 76 11.16 -12.39 -8.25
CA GLY A 76 12.53 -12.61 -7.80
C GLY A 76 13.17 -11.42 -7.09
N GLN A 77 12.37 -10.53 -6.48
CA GLN A 77 12.85 -9.29 -5.87
C GLN A 77 13.80 -9.56 -4.69
N PRO A 78 15.10 -9.22 -4.78
CA PRO A 78 16.09 -9.57 -3.75
C PRO A 78 15.80 -8.89 -2.41
N GLN A 79 15.22 -7.68 -2.41
CA GLN A 79 14.80 -7.00 -1.19
C GLN A 79 13.74 -7.76 -0.40
N VAL A 80 12.89 -8.57 -1.07
CA VAL A 80 11.90 -9.40 -0.37
C VAL A 80 12.63 -10.56 0.30
N ALA A 81 13.53 -11.23 -0.43
CA ALA A 81 14.30 -12.35 0.07
C ALA A 81 15.26 -11.98 1.22
N GLY A 82 15.75 -10.74 1.24
CA GLY A 82 16.66 -10.22 2.26
C GLY A 82 15.99 -9.57 3.47
N ALA A 83 14.65 -9.48 3.50
CA ALA A 83 13.93 -8.91 4.64
C ALA A 83 13.83 -9.92 5.80
N ASP A 84 13.78 -9.42 7.05
CA ASP A 84 13.51 -10.27 8.21
C ASP A 84 12.03 -10.66 8.32
N VAL A 85 11.15 -9.71 7.96
CA VAL A 85 9.70 -9.91 7.99
C VAL A 85 9.10 -9.42 6.68
N VAL A 86 8.16 -10.20 6.14
CA VAL A 86 7.26 -9.77 5.08
C VAL A 86 5.84 -9.76 5.63
N VAL A 87 5.16 -8.62 5.51
CA VAL A 87 3.75 -8.49 5.91
C VAL A 87 2.91 -8.35 4.66
N VAL A 88 1.94 -9.23 4.48
CA VAL A 88 0.98 -9.20 3.36
C VAL A 88 -0.34 -8.62 3.86
N PHE A 89 -0.78 -7.53 3.23
CA PHE A 89 -2.06 -6.89 3.49
C PHE A 89 -3.12 -7.53 2.60
N VAL A 90 -4.12 -8.12 3.26
CA VAL A 90 -5.18 -8.91 2.64
C VAL A 90 -6.49 -8.18 2.84
N VAL A 91 -7.18 -7.84 1.74
CA VAL A 91 -8.59 -7.45 1.80
C VAL A 91 -9.37 -8.68 2.24
N ASP A 92 -10.14 -8.57 3.32
CA ASP A 92 -10.76 -9.66 4.05
C ASP A 92 -12.27 -9.44 4.19
N TYR A 93 -12.99 -9.78 3.12
CA TYR A 93 -14.45 -9.86 3.14
C TYR A 93 -14.96 -11.19 3.69
N HIS A 94 -14.06 -12.15 3.97
CA HIS A 94 -14.41 -13.38 4.64
C HIS A 94 -14.93 -13.09 6.05
N ARG A 95 -14.18 -12.29 6.83
CA ARG A 95 -14.56 -11.85 8.18
C ARG A 95 -15.93 -11.17 8.22
N THR A 96 -16.14 -10.17 7.35
CA THR A 96 -17.40 -9.42 7.33
C THR A 96 -18.54 -10.26 6.76
N GLY A 97 -18.23 -11.23 5.89
CA GLY A 97 -19.18 -12.23 5.41
C GLY A 97 -19.71 -13.13 6.54
N LEU A 98 -18.82 -13.58 7.45
CA LEU A 98 -19.23 -14.32 8.64
C LEU A 98 -20.15 -13.47 9.53
N ALA A 99 -19.81 -12.20 9.73
CA ALA A 99 -20.65 -11.28 10.51
C ALA A 99 -22.05 -11.11 9.89
N ALA A 100 -22.15 -10.96 8.56
CA ALA A 100 -23.44 -10.89 7.87
C ALA A 100 -24.25 -12.18 8.06
N GLN A 101 -23.61 -13.35 7.97
CA GLN A 101 -24.24 -14.65 8.15
C GLN A 101 -24.79 -14.85 9.57
N TRP A 102 -24.09 -14.38 10.61
CA TRP A 102 -24.58 -14.43 11.99
C TRP A 102 -25.91 -13.68 12.18
N HIS A 103 -26.23 -12.75 11.28
CA HIS A 103 -27.49 -12.01 11.25
C HIS A 103 -28.44 -12.47 10.13
N GLY A 104 -28.18 -13.62 9.49
CA GLY A 104 -29.01 -14.15 8.41
C GLY A 104 -29.02 -13.28 7.15
N ARG A 105 -27.98 -12.47 6.93
CA ARG A 105 -27.84 -11.59 5.77
C ARG A 105 -26.81 -12.12 4.78
N GLU A 106 -27.05 -11.90 3.50
CA GLU A 106 -26.02 -12.10 2.47
C GLU A 106 -25.18 -10.83 2.32
N GLN A 107 -23.86 -10.97 2.44
CA GLN A 107 -22.94 -9.90 2.08
C GLN A 107 -22.80 -9.83 0.56
N VAL A 108 -22.97 -8.64 -0.02
CA VAL A 108 -22.75 -8.41 -1.46
C VAL A 108 -21.66 -7.38 -1.77
N ALA A 109 -21.16 -6.65 -0.76
CA ALA A 109 -20.16 -5.60 -0.92
C ALA A 109 -18.88 -6.06 -1.65
N HIS A 110 -18.40 -7.28 -1.36
CA HIS A 110 -17.23 -7.87 -2.02
C HIS A 110 -17.38 -8.07 -3.54
N ARG A 111 -18.60 -7.94 -4.08
CA ARG A 111 -18.90 -8.07 -5.51
C ARG A 111 -19.00 -6.71 -6.23
N SER A 112 -19.04 -5.60 -5.50
CA SER A 112 -19.25 -4.28 -6.07
C SER A 112 -17.94 -3.55 -6.38
N ALA A 113 -17.98 -2.62 -7.34
CA ALA A 113 -16.89 -1.68 -7.58
C ALA A 113 -16.50 -0.93 -6.28
N GLU A 114 -17.50 -0.53 -5.49
CA GLU A 114 -17.31 0.10 -4.17
C GLU A 114 -16.50 -0.79 -3.22
N GLY A 115 -16.82 -2.09 -3.14
CA GLY A 115 -16.07 -3.00 -2.27
C GLY A 115 -14.60 -3.15 -2.69
N VAL A 116 -14.30 -3.10 -3.99
CA VAL A 116 -12.91 -3.08 -4.47
C VAL A 116 -12.20 -1.80 -4.01
N LEU A 117 -12.85 -0.65 -4.15
CA LEU A 117 -12.29 0.65 -3.75
C LEU A 117 -12.06 0.71 -2.24
N VAL A 118 -13.06 0.35 -1.43
CA VAL A 118 -12.96 0.32 0.04
C VAL A 118 -11.79 -0.56 0.48
N GLY A 119 -11.71 -1.78 -0.01
CA GLY A 119 -10.64 -2.71 0.37
C GLY A 119 -9.25 -2.20 -0.02
N ALA A 120 -9.10 -1.65 -1.22
CA ALA A 120 -7.82 -1.12 -1.70
C ALA A 120 -7.39 0.15 -0.93
N VAL A 121 -8.33 1.04 -0.61
CA VAL A 121 -8.07 2.27 0.15
C VAL A 121 -7.67 1.92 1.58
N ASP A 122 -8.44 1.10 2.28
CA ASP A 122 -8.13 0.67 3.65
C ASP A 122 -6.73 0.03 3.70
N ALA A 123 -6.39 -0.83 2.73
CA ALA A 123 -5.07 -1.45 2.68
C ALA A 123 -3.93 -0.44 2.47
N GLY A 124 -4.15 0.61 1.67
CA GLY A 124 -3.19 1.70 1.50
C GLY A 124 -2.96 2.49 2.80
N ILE A 125 -4.04 2.79 3.54
CA ILE A 125 -3.98 3.46 4.85
C ILE A 125 -3.20 2.60 5.85
N ALA A 126 -3.53 1.30 5.93
CA ALA A 126 -2.85 0.37 6.83
C ALA A 126 -1.36 0.22 6.46
N LEU A 127 -1.02 0.13 5.17
CA LEU A 127 0.38 0.08 4.72
C LEU A 127 1.16 1.34 5.12
N ALA A 128 0.61 2.53 4.88
CA ALA A 128 1.27 3.78 5.25
C ALA A 128 1.47 3.91 6.77
N THR A 129 0.48 3.48 7.54
CA THR A 129 0.54 3.44 9.01
C THR A 129 1.63 2.48 9.49
N PHE A 130 1.67 1.26 8.93
CA PHE A 130 2.69 0.26 9.23
C PHE A 130 4.10 0.79 8.94
N GLN A 131 4.32 1.37 7.76
CA GLN A 131 5.64 1.88 7.37
C GLN A 131 6.08 3.04 8.26
N THR A 132 5.15 3.92 8.66
CA THR A 132 5.44 5.03 9.56
C THR A 132 5.83 4.53 10.95
N ALA A 133 5.08 3.56 11.50
CA ALA A 133 5.39 2.95 12.80
C ALA A 133 6.72 2.17 12.77
N ALA A 134 7.00 1.45 11.68
CA ALA A 134 8.29 0.78 11.50
C ALA A 134 9.45 1.78 11.49
N HIS A 135 9.30 2.86 10.72
CA HIS A 135 10.33 3.90 10.62
C HIS A 135 10.54 4.65 11.94
N SER A 136 9.49 4.87 12.75
CA SER A 136 9.64 5.51 14.06
C SER A 136 10.41 4.67 15.07
N LEU A 137 10.54 3.36 14.83
CA LEU A 137 11.37 2.44 15.61
C LEU A 137 12.74 2.18 14.96
N GLY A 138 13.09 2.89 13.89
CA GLY A 138 14.38 2.76 13.20
C GLY A 138 14.46 1.62 12.18
N TYR A 139 13.35 0.92 11.91
CA TYR A 139 13.30 -0.10 10.87
C TYR A 139 13.03 0.50 9.50
N ALA A 140 13.41 -0.24 8.47
CA ALA A 140 13.20 0.18 7.10
C ALA A 140 12.25 -0.76 6.36
N THR A 141 11.54 -0.19 5.39
CA THR A 141 10.50 -0.89 4.66
C THR A 141 10.55 -0.60 3.16
N THR A 142 9.93 -1.48 2.37
CA THR A 142 9.56 -1.23 0.98
C THR A 142 8.21 -1.87 0.70
N ALA A 143 7.33 -1.15 0.00
CA ALA A 143 6.06 -1.69 -0.50
C ALA A 143 6.30 -2.58 -1.73
N ILE A 144 5.65 -3.73 -1.76
CA ILE A 144 5.84 -4.79 -2.75
C ILE A 144 4.50 -5.04 -3.42
N GLY A 145 4.21 -4.28 -4.48
CA GLY A 145 3.08 -4.56 -5.37
C GLY A 145 3.30 -5.78 -6.27
N GLY A 146 4.57 -6.21 -6.41
CA GLY A 146 4.96 -7.34 -7.25
C GLY A 146 4.34 -8.66 -6.85
N ILE A 147 3.82 -8.79 -5.62
CA ILE A 147 3.06 -9.98 -5.20
C ILE A 147 1.85 -10.30 -6.11
N ARG A 148 1.36 -9.29 -6.85
CA ARG A 148 0.27 -9.43 -7.82
C ARG A 148 0.71 -9.95 -9.18
N ASN A 149 2.00 -10.30 -9.34
CA ASN A 149 2.50 -11.02 -10.50
C ASN A 149 1.95 -12.46 -10.55
N ASP A 150 1.88 -13.13 -9.41
CA ASP A 150 1.20 -14.42 -9.24
C ASP A 150 0.35 -14.41 -7.95
N PRO A 151 -0.82 -13.75 -7.98
CA PRO A 151 -1.67 -13.65 -6.81
C PRO A 151 -2.30 -15.01 -6.44
N ALA A 152 -2.50 -15.91 -7.41
CA ALA A 152 -3.06 -17.23 -7.17
C ALA A 152 -2.08 -18.11 -6.37
N GLY A 153 -0.81 -18.14 -6.78
CA GLY A 153 0.24 -18.82 -6.02
C GLY A 153 0.42 -18.23 -4.62
N LEU A 154 0.24 -16.91 -4.44
CA LEU A 154 0.29 -16.31 -3.10
C LEU A 154 -0.90 -16.70 -2.21
N ILE A 155 -2.10 -16.75 -2.78
CA ILE A 155 -3.31 -17.23 -2.08
C ILE A 155 -3.11 -18.65 -1.59
N GLU A 156 -2.59 -19.55 -2.44
CA GLU A 156 -2.27 -20.92 -2.08
C GLU A 156 -1.19 -20.99 -0.98
N LEU A 157 -0.07 -20.27 -1.18
CA LEU A 157 1.06 -20.27 -0.25
C LEU A 157 0.66 -19.83 1.16
N LEU A 158 -0.25 -18.87 1.28
CA LEU A 158 -0.71 -18.32 2.55
C LEU A 158 -2.01 -18.95 3.07
N GLY A 159 -2.62 -19.87 2.30
CA GLY A 159 -3.88 -20.51 2.67
C GLY A 159 -5.05 -19.53 2.81
N LEU A 160 -5.14 -18.53 1.92
CA LEU A 160 -6.17 -17.50 2.03
C LEU A 160 -7.55 -18.05 1.59
N PRO A 161 -8.61 -17.91 2.41
CA PRO A 161 -9.93 -18.45 2.08
C PRO A 161 -10.65 -17.61 1.02
N GLU A 162 -11.78 -18.09 0.51
CA GLU A 162 -12.66 -17.30 -0.37
C GLU A 162 -13.02 -15.93 0.24
N HIS A 163 -13.28 -14.96 -0.62
CA HIS A 163 -13.56 -13.56 -0.29
C HIS A 163 -12.38 -12.84 0.37
N THR A 164 -11.16 -13.30 0.12
CA THR A 164 -9.94 -12.60 0.51
C THR A 164 -9.03 -12.34 -0.69
N PHE A 165 -8.25 -11.27 -0.65
CA PHE A 165 -7.31 -10.96 -1.73
C PHE A 165 -6.05 -10.23 -1.23
N PRO A 166 -4.83 -10.73 -1.54
CA PRO A 166 -3.58 -10.08 -1.14
C PRO A 166 -3.30 -8.89 -2.06
N VAL A 167 -3.51 -7.68 -1.56
CA VAL A 167 -3.43 -6.44 -2.37
C VAL A 167 -2.03 -5.87 -2.44
N VAL A 168 -1.28 -5.87 -1.33
CA VAL A 168 0.09 -5.36 -1.27
C VAL A 168 0.85 -6.05 -0.14
N ALA A 169 2.16 -6.20 -0.28
CA ALA A 169 3.02 -6.60 0.83
C ALA A 169 3.99 -5.49 1.19
N THR A 170 4.63 -5.58 2.35
CA THR A 170 5.78 -4.76 2.69
C THR A 170 6.87 -5.59 3.35
N THR A 171 8.12 -5.27 3.03
CA THR A 171 9.28 -5.76 3.76
C THR A 171 9.49 -4.96 5.03
N LEU A 172 10.11 -5.58 6.03
CA LEU A 172 10.58 -4.96 7.25
C LEU A 172 11.93 -5.58 7.63
N GLY A 173 12.88 -4.72 8.00
CA GLY A 173 14.20 -5.14 8.48
C GLY A 173 15.08 -3.95 8.84
N VAL A 174 16.27 -4.23 9.37
CA VAL A 174 17.30 -3.22 9.64
C VAL A 174 17.98 -2.84 8.33
N ALA A 175 17.98 -1.55 7.99
CA ALA A 175 18.60 -1.08 6.76
C ALA A 175 20.12 -1.30 6.77
N ASP A 176 20.66 -1.74 5.64
CA ASP A 176 22.11 -1.71 5.41
C ASP A 176 22.57 -0.24 5.26
N PRO A 177 23.36 0.30 6.20
CA PRO A 177 23.75 1.71 6.21
C PRO A 177 24.60 2.09 5.00
N ASP A 178 25.38 1.16 4.44
CA ASP A 178 26.27 1.39 3.30
C ASP A 178 25.50 1.43 1.97
N ARG A 179 24.22 1.02 1.99
CA ARG A 179 23.36 0.91 0.81
C ARG A 179 22.03 1.65 0.98
N LEU A 180 22.00 2.64 1.88
CA LEU A 180 20.84 3.50 2.07
C LEU A 180 20.60 4.38 0.83
N PRO A 181 19.41 4.32 0.21
CA PRO A 181 19.11 5.19 -0.93
C PRO A 181 18.93 6.64 -0.47
N ARG A 182 19.26 7.61 -1.34
CA ARG A 182 18.88 9.01 -1.10
C ARG A 182 17.36 9.18 -1.24
N VAL A 183 16.80 10.22 -0.62
CA VAL A 183 15.39 10.57 -0.81
C VAL A 183 15.19 11.02 -2.25
N LYS A 184 14.33 10.31 -3.00
CA LYS A 184 13.95 10.68 -4.36
C LYS A 184 13.18 12.01 -4.34
N PRO A 185 13.35 12.88 -5.36
CA PRO A 185 12.49 14.06 -5.51
C PRO A 185 11.01 13.65 -5.67
N ARG A 186 10.11 14.62 -5.55
CA ARG A 186 8.67 14.46 -5.80
C ARG A 186 8.21 15.50 -6.81
N MET A 187 7.00 15.29 -7.35
CA MET A 187 6.31 16.29 -8.16
C MET A 187 6.25 17.62 -7.39
N PRO A 188 6.33 18.78 -8.07
CA PRO A 188 6.12 20.08 -7.44
C PRO A 188 4.79 20.13 -6.69
N LEU A 189 4.77 20.75 -5.51
CA LEU A 189 3.63 20.68 -4.60
C LEU A 189 2.36 21.26 -5.24
N GLU A 190 2.48 22.36 -5.97
CA GLU A 190 1.42 23.05 -6.70
C GLU A 190 0.77 22.18 -7.80
N SER A 191 1.48 21.16 -8.29
CA SER A 191 0.96 20.18 -9.26
C SER A 191 0.37 18.94 -8.59
N TYR A 192 0.58 18.77 -7.29
CA TYR A 192 0.16 17.61 -6.51
C TYR A 192 -1.02 17.92 -5.57
N ALA A 193 -1.01 19.11 -4.96
CA ALA A 193 -2.05 19.63 -4.08
C ALA A 193 -2.58 20.94 -4.65
N MET A 194 -3.82 20.91 -5.15
CA MET A 194 -4.48 22.04 -5.80
C MET A 194 -5.62 22.56 -4.92
N GLU A 195 -5.83 23.87 -4.95
CA GLU A 195 -6.91 24.52 -4.21
C GLU A 195 -8.24 24.38 -4.97
N GLU A 196 -9.28 23.90 -4.28
CA GLU A 196 -10.67 23.79 -4.71
C GLU A 196 -10.97 22.87 -5.91
N ARG A 197 -10.17 22.92 -6.97
CA ARG A 197 -10.42 22.26 -8.26
C ARG A 197 -9.15 21.68 -8.85
N TYR A 198 -9.34 20.68 -9.68
CA TYR A 198 -8.26 20.11 -10.48
C TYR A 198 -7.76 21.12 -11.52
N ASP A 199 -6.47 21.43 -11.49
CA ASP A 199 -5.78 22.27 -12.46
C ASP A 199 -4.95 21.41 -13.42
N ALA A 200 -5.53 21.12 -14.59
CA ALA A 200 -4.87 20.31 -15.61
C ALA A 200 -3.57 20.94 -16.14
N ARG A 201 -3.47 22.27 -16.13
CA ARG A 201 -2.28 22.98 -16.62
C ARG A 201 -1.15 22.85 -15.59
N ALA A 202 -1.44 23.06 -14.32
CA ALA A 202 -0.46 22.87 -13.24
C ALA A 202 0.09 21.43 -13.23
N VAL A 203 -0.76 20.42 -13.49
CA VAL A 203 -0.31 19.01 -13.62
C VAL A 203 0.64 18.83 -14.79
N GLU A 204 0.32 19.37 -15.97
CA GLU A 204 1.20 19.23 -17.13
C GLU A 204 2.57 19.90 -16.88
N GLU A 205 2.56 21.13 -16.37
CA GLU A 205 3.77 21.90 -16.08
C GLU A 205 4.62 21.20 -15.00
N GLY A 206 3.98 20.73 -13.92
CA GLY A 206 4.65 19.99 -12.85
C GLY A 206 5.23 18.64 -13.29
N ALA A 207 4.52 17.91 -14.14
CA ALA A 207 5.01 16.65 -14.72
C ALA A 207 6.27 16.86 -15.56
N ARG A 208 6.30 17.92 -16.39
CA ARG A 208 7.50 18.27 -17.19
C ARG A 208 8.67 18.69 -16.31
N ALA A 209 8.42 19.45 -15.25
CA ALA A 209 9.45 19.86 -14.29
C ALA A 209 10.03 18.66 -13.54
N TYR A 210 9.17 17.75 -13.06
CA TYR A 210 9.61 16.55 -12.36
C TYR A 210 10.37 15.57 -13.26
N ASP A 211 9.99 15.47 -14.54
CA ASP A 211 10.68 14.62 -15.51
C ASP A 211 12.17 14.99 -15.62
N GLN A 212 12.46 16.29 -15.68
CA GLN A 212 13.81 16.85 -15.70
C GLN A 212 14.52 16.68 -14.35
N ALA A 213 13.83 16.98 -13.24
CA ALA A 213 14.39 16.88 -11.90
C ALA A 213 14.79 15.44 -11.54
N LEU A 214 13.95 14.45 -11.88
CA LEU A 214 14.26 13.05 -11.60
C LEU A 214 15.45 12.55 -12.45
N ARG A 215 15.54 12.96 -13.72
CA ARG A 215 16.69 12.63 -14.59
C ARG A 215 17.99 13.18 -14.01
N ALA A 216 18.01 14.46 -13.65
CA ALA A 216 19.18 15.09 -13.03
C ALA A 216 19.58 14.38 -11.73
N TRP A 217 18.59 14.01 -10.90
CA TRP A 217 18.83 13.28 -9.66
C TRP A 217 19.40 11.87 -9.88
N TRP A 218 19.07 11.20 -10.98
CA TRP A 218 19.70 9.95 -11.38
C TRP A 218 21.14 10.14 -11.84
N ASP A 219 21.41 11.19 -12.61
CA ASP A 219 22.76 11.53 -13.10
C ASP A 219 23.71 11.82 -11.93
N GLU A 220 23.25 12.56 -10.92
CA GLU A 220 24.01 12.82 -9.68
C GLU A 220 24.41 11.56 -8.91
N GLN A 221 23.71 10.45 -9.14
CA GLN A 221 24.00 9.15 -8.52
C GLN A 221 24.70 8.18 -9.47
N GLY A 222 25.06 8.62 -10.67
CA GLY A 222 25.70 7.77 -11.69
C GLY A 222 24.80 6.67 -12.23
N MET A 223 23.48 6.83 -12.15
CA MET A 223 22.49 5.84 -12.64
C MET A 223 22.06 6.18 -14.07
N GLU A 224 23.00 6.06 -15.01
CA GLU A 224 22.79 6.40 -16.42
C GLU A 224 21.74 5.50 -17.10
N GLU A 225 21.52 4.28 -16.60
CA GLU A 225 20.57 3.30 -17.14
C GLU A 225 19.10 3.64 -16.88
N MET A 226 18.81 4.48 -15.89
CA MET A 226 17.44 4.83 -15.51
C MET A 226 16.87 5.88 -16.46
N GLY A 227 15.68 5.72 -17.03
CA GLY A 227 15.05 6.77 -17.85
C GLY A 227 14.54 7.97 -17.06
N THR A 228 13.97 8.95 -17.77
CA THR A 228 13.14 10.00 -17.14
C THR A 228 11.86 9.38 -16.54
N TRP A 229 11.15 10.14 -15.70
CA TRP A 229 9.91 9.65 -15.08
C TRP A 229 8.87 9.18 -16.11
N SER A 230 8.67 9.98 -17.16
CA SER A 230 7.72 9.74 -18.23
C SER A 230 8.13 8.54 -19.10
N GLN A 231 9.42 8.36 -19.36
CA GLN A 231 9.95 7.17 -20.06
C GLN A 231 9.67 5.89 -19.25
N GLU A 232 10.00 5.86 -17.96
CA GLU A 232 9.78 4.67 -17.14
C GLU A 232 8.29 4.37 -16.94
N THR A 233 7.49 5.41 -16.67
CA THR A 233 6.06 5.25 -16.44
C THR A 233 5.34 4.79 -17.70
N SER A 234 5.64 5.38 -18.86
CA SER A 234 5.05 4.95 -20.14
C SER A 234 5.45 3.51 -20.48
N ARG A 235 6.74 3.16 -20.32
CA ARG A 235 7.22 1.79 -20.56
C ARG A 235 6.43 0.73 -19.78
N ILE A 236 6.16 0.99 -18.49
CA ILE A 236 5.43 0.04 -17.64
C ILE A 236 3.92 0.07 -17.93
N TYR A 237 3.31 1.27 -17.96
CA TYR A 237 1.86 1.44 -18.03
C TYR A 237 1.25 1.33 -19.44
N SER A 238 2.08 1.26 -20.49
CA SER A 238 1.61 0.90 -21.83
C SER A 238 1.39 -0.61 -22.02
N THR A 239 1.50 -1.42 -20.96
CA THR A 239 1.27 -2.87 -20.98
C THR A 239 0.44 -3.33 -19.78
N TYR A 240 -0.31 -4.43 -19.96
CA TYR A 240 -0.91 -5.16 -18.84
C TYR A 240 0.17 -6.00 -18.13
N TYR A 241 0.99 -5.36 -17.30
CA TYR A 241 2.16 -6.01 -16.71
C TYR A 241 1.82 -7.12 -15.70
N PHE A 242 0.62 -7.13 -15.11
CA PHE A 242 0.06 -8.22 -14.30
C PHE A 242 -1.31 -8.67 -14.82
N PRO A 243 -1.36 -9.51 -15.88
CA PRO A 243 -2.60 -9.78 -16.62
C PRO A 243 -3.58 -10.73 -15.91
N THR A 244 -3.15 -11.42 -14.84
CA THR A 244 -3.95 -12.47 -14.16
C THR A 244 -4.70 -11.97 -12.92
N VAL A 245 -4.52 -10.70 -12.53
CA VAL A 245 -5.12 -10.13 -11.32
C VAL A 245 -6.63 -10.25 -11.32
N ALA A 246 -7.30 -9.83 -12.41
CA ALA A 246 -8.76 -9.87 -12.50
C ALA A 246 -9.31 -11.30 -12.38
N ALA A 247 -8.71 -12.25 -13.11
CA ALA A 247 -9.14 -13.65 -13.07
C ALA A 247 -8.99 -14.26 -11.66
N THR A 248 -7.88 -13.97 -10.98
CA THR A 248 -7.63 -14.47 -9.61
C THR A 248 -8.57 -13.81 -8.60
N TYR A 249 -8.79 -12.49 -8.73
CA TYR A 249 -9.75 -11.75 -7.91
C TYR A 249 -11.16 -12.34 -8.03
N GLN A 250 -11.54 -12.72 -9.25
CA GLN A 250 -12.81 -13.40 -9.52
C GLN A 250 -12.85 -14.84 -8.99
N ALA A 251 -11.76 -15.59 -9.06
CA ALA A 251 -11.69 -16.92 -8.47
C ALA A 251 -11.92 -16.89 -6.95
N GLN A 252 -11.48 -15.83 -6.27
CA GLN A 252 -11.71 -15.59 -4.84
C GLN A 252 -13.12 -15.07 -4.51
N GLY A 253 -14.07 -15.11 -5.45
CA GLY A 253 -15.46 -14.67 -5.24
C GLY A 253 -15.66 -13.14 -5.26
N LEU A 254 -14.59 -12.35 -5.41
CA LEU A 254 -14.71 -10.89 -5.50
C LEU A 254 -15.03 -10.46 -6.94
N ARG A 255 -15.73 -9.34 -7.12
CA ARG A 255 -16.14 -8.84 -8.45
C ARG A 255 -16.04 -7.32 -8.52
N PHE A 256 -16.06 -6.78 -9.74
CA PHE A 256 -16.13 -5.35 -10.02
C PHE A 256 -17.42 -5.09 -10.81
N LEU A 257 -18.53 -4.95 -10.08
CA LEU A 257 -19.87 -4.76 -10.65
C LEU A 257 -20.52 -3.50 -10.08
N ASP A 258 -21.36 -2.86 -10.89
CA ASP A 258 -22.42 -1.99 -10.35
C ASP A 258 -23.58 -2.88 -9.89
N GLY A 259 -24.11 -2.62 -8.70
CA GLY A 259 -25.20 -3.40 -8.12
C GLY A 259 -26.45 -2.55 -7.90
N PRO A 260 -27.66 -3.14 -7.86
CA PRO A 260 -28.82 -2.45 -7.32
C PRO A 260 -28.53 -2.04 -5.86
N GLN A 261 -29.08 -0.91 -5.40
CA GLN A 261 -29.06 -0.61 -3.98
C GLN A 261 -29.65 -1.80 -3.23
N GLY A 262 -29.03 -2.20 -2.10
CA GLY A 262 -29.57 -3.26 -1.26
C GLY A 262 -31.02 -2.96 -0.85
N PRO A 263 -31.78 -3.95 -0.36
CA PRO A 263 -33.14 -3.69 0.11
C PRO A 263 -33.10 -2.53 1.12
N GLU A 264 -33.92 -1.49 0.89
CA GLU A 264 -34.05 -0.35 1.78
C GLU A 264 -34.22 -0.88 3.22
N ASP A 265 -33.41 -0.37 4.14
CA ASP A 265 -33.52 -0.72 5.56
C ASP A 265 -34.90 -0.25 6.05
N PRO A 266 -35.83 -1.15 6.42
CA PRO A 266 -37.14 -0.73 6.92
C PRO A 266 -37.04 0.02 8.25
N GLY A 267 -35.85 0.07 8.88
CA GLY A 267 -35.59 0.70 10.16
C GLY A 267 -34.93 2.09 10.11
N SER A 268 -34.67 2.69 8.94
CA SER A 268 -34.00 4.01 8.88
C SER A 268 -34.91 5.21 9.14
N ASP A 269 -36.22 5.01 9.31
CA ASP A 269 -37.12 6.07 9.76
C ASP A 269 -37.00 6.26 11.29
N GLY A 270 -36.07 7.13 11.70
CA GLY A 270 -36.21 7.86 12.98
C GLY A 270 -35.30 7.48 14.14
N ALA A 271 -34.10 6.95 13.92
CA ALA A 271 -33.08 6.95 14.98
C ALA A 271 -32.43 8.35 15.07
N PRO A 272 -32.51 9.07 16.21
CA PRO A 272 -31.81 10.35 16.36
C PRO A 272 -30.30 10.15 16.21
N ASP A 273 -29.69 11.03 15.43
CA ASP A 273 -28.25 11.08 15.18
C ASP A 273 -27.48 11.21 16.51
N SER A 274 -26.83 10.12 16.91
CA SER A 274 -25.98 10.06 18.09
C SER A 274 -24.52 10.38 17.78
N ARG A 275 -24.18 10.85 16.58
CA ARG A 275 -22.80 11.20 16.20
C ARG A 275 -22.40 12.64 16.53
N ALA A 276 -23.11 13.31 17.44
CA ALA A 276 -22.73 14.63 17.91
C ALA A 276 -21.71 14.64 19.07
N GLU A 277 -21.40 13.51 19.72
CA GLU A 277 -20.46 13.50 20.85
C GLU A 277 -19.59 12.24 20.90
N ALA A 278 -18.35 12.36 20.41
CA ALA A 278 -17.13 11.73 20.94
C ALA A 278 -15.88 12.21 20.16
#